data_AF-A0AAN7AKW4-F1
#
_entry.id   AF-A0AAN7AKW4-F1
#
_cell.length_a   1.000
_cell.length_b   1.000
_cell.length_c   1.000
_cell.angle_alpha   90.00
_cell.angle_beta   90.00
_cell.angle_gamma   90.00
#
_symmetry.space_group_name_H-M   'P 1'
#
loop_
_entity.id
_entity.type
_entity.pdbx_description
1 polymer ?
#
loop_
_entity_poly.entity_id
_entity_poly.type
_entity_poly.pdbx_seq_one_letter_code
_entity_poly.pdbx_strand_id
1 'polypeptide(L)'
;MVIHSKYLRAALSAVIGYYPGYERIQDSLTIRAPYRVLVHRWKDLEHYKLNQPSSHDAEFAAATVKDIDVLLAFLAEESSDKLAAEAKRWDNPTGGTATFDLFWLLLKPGEFVYREMHGEMVPFVVSSAYRSPAGDGTSRSVYRVTLWNIHYHNNSMRRRMNQVVIYPWNGEQLISTLPVVPVRFLKGGAKAMIEAQVKYGRIHWELAKQPAYKEYNGKVVYKHGKQGGKIAGRVIVDCEGYGQFGDGPPTSFGPIRPPHVRPHHYPNQQHLKEDQLPQNLSRCSCEACGQSKQDPSPWAGFDNLDPNKDPLPANEELYFHAIGPSIAAFILSERRWAHVSIAGLGDIRPDQDAFKYLVLDPEIKLTVKAMIGKFASLDGKLAPWPSDFVKNKGEGRIFLLHGSPGVGKTCTAECAAELARRPLLALTSGDISTSMVPSAVEGALNYFLNLGERFGAVVLLDEADVYLEQRRARDLQRNGLVSIFLRALEYYRGVLFLTTNRVEAFDDAFTSRIHVALHYKRLGEEDRSKIWQQNFERLRELGGGGGGGGGGGGGGGGGGFKGGTK
;
A
#
# COMPACT_ATOMS: atom_id res chain seq x y z
N MET A 1 -0.41 -40.88 -16.46
CA MET A 1 -0.81 -41.94 -15.51
C MET A 1 -2.25 -41.73 -15.11
N VAL A 2 -3.04 -42.82 -15.09
CA VAL A 2 -4.42 -42.81 -14.58
C VAL A 2 -4.46 -43.74 -13.37
N ILE A 3 -4.90 -43.23 -12.22
CA ILE A 3 -4.94 -43.98 -10.95
C ILE A 3 -6.38 -44.44 -10.72
N HIS A 4 -6.58 -45.76 -10.71
CA HIS A 4 -7.86 -46.41 -10.41
C HIS A 4 -7.92 -46.99 -8.99
N SER A 5 -6.76 -47.25 -8.36
CA SER A 5 -6.70 -47.81 -6.99
C SER A 5 -7.47 -46.91 -6.02
N LYS A 6 -8.45 -47.49 -5.33
CA LYS A 6 -9.20 -46.82 -4.28
C LYS A 6 -8.29 -46.44 -3.10
N TYR A 7 -7.28 -47.25 -2.81
CA TYR A 7 -6.32 -47.02 -1.71
C TYR A 7 -5.42 -45.81 -2.01
N LEU A 8 -4.87 -45.73 -3.22
CA LEU A 8 -4.07 -44.57 -3.63
C LEU A 8 -4.89 -43.30 -3.70
N ARG A 9 -6.12 -43.35 -4.23
CA ARG A 9 -7.00 -42.17 -4.27
C ARG A 9 -7.31 -41.66 -2.87
N ALA A 10 -7.54 -42.57 -1.92
CA ALA A 10 -7.76 -42.24 -0.52
C ALA A 10 -6.52 -41.59 0.12
N ALA A 11 -5.34 -42.18 -0.06
CA ALA A 11 -4.07 -41.60 0.42
C ALA A 11 -3.78 -40.24 -0.22
N LEU A 12 -3.96 -40.11 -1.54
CA LEU A 12 -3.75 -38.86 -2.28
C LEU A 12 -4.70 -37.75 -1.82
N SER A 13 -5.95 -38.09 -1.50
CA SER A 13 -6.91 -37.14 -0.94
C SER A 13 -6.47 -36.63 0.44
N ALA A 14 -5.70 -37.41 1.20
CA ALA A 14 -5.16 -36.98 2.49
C ALA A 14 -3.94 -36.07 2.34
N VAL A 15 -3.04 -36.36 1.40
CA VAL A 15 -1.76 -35.65 1.26
C VAL A 15 -1.84 -34.43 0.32
N ILE A 16 -2.77 -34.42 -0.63
CA ILE A 16 -3.01 -33.28 -1.52
C ILE A 16 -3.92 -32.28 -0.79
N GLY A 17 -3.29 -31.40 -0.01
CA GLY A 17 -3.97 -30.27 0.66
C GLY A 17 -4.37 -29.17 -0.31
N TYR A 18 -3.38 -28.34 -0.69
CA TYR A 18 -3.54 -27.27 -1.67
C TYR A 18 -2.76 -27.64 -2.94
N TYR A 19 -3.50 -27.93 -4.02
CA TYR A 19 -2.99 -28.08 -5.37
C TYR A 19 -4.14 -27.87 -6.37
N PRO A 20 -4.25 -26.70 -7.02
CA PRO A 20 -5.38 -26.39 -7.90
C PRO A 20 -5.62 -27.45 -8.98
N GLY A 21 -6.89 -27.82 -9.18
CA GLY A 21 -7.32 -28.87 -10.10
C GLY A 21 -7.33 -30.29 -9.52
N TYR A 22 -6.96 -30.47 -8.25
CA TYR A 22 -6.97 -31.75 -7.54
C TYR A 22 -7.85 -31.72 -6.27
N GLU A 23 -8.77 -30.75 -6.17
CA GLU A 23 -9.59 -30.51 -4.98
C GLU A 23 -10.60 -31.63 -4.70
N ARG A 24 -10.98 -32.39 -5.74
CA ARG A 24 -11.90 -33.53 -5.64
C ARG A 24 -11.39 -34.70 -6.47
N ILE A 25 -10.76 -35.67 -5.80
CA ILE A 25 -10.32 -36.92 -6.40
C ILE A 25 -11.53 -37.85 -6.54
N GLN A 26 -12.03 -38.00 -7.77
CA GLN A 26 -13.19 -38.85 -8.12
C GLN A 26 -12.79 -40.32 -8.35
N ASP A 27 -13.59 -41.07 -9.14
CA ASP A 27 -13.41 -42.50 -9.44
C ASP A 27 -12.12 -42.84 -10.20
N SER A 28 -11.58 -41.88 -10.95
CA SER A 28 -10.28 -42.01 -11.61
C SER A 28 -9.51 -40.68 -11.51
N LEU A 29 -8.22 -40.75 -11.22
CA LEU A 29 -7.35 -39.57 -11.15
C LEU A 29 -6.31 -39.61 -12.27
N THR A 30 -6.37 -38.63 -13.17
CA THR A 30 -5.37 -38.50 -14.24
C THR A 30 -4.28 -37.51 -13.85
N ILE A 31 -3.04 -38.00 -13.82
CA ILE A 31 -1.85 -37.19 -13.53
C ILE A 31 -0.94 -37.25 -14.76
N ARG A 32 -0.68 -36.08 -15.35
CA ARG A 32 0.17 -35.95 -16.54
C ARG A 32 1.64 -35.84 -16.14
N ALA A 33 2.53 -36.41 -16.95
CA ALA A 33 3.97 -36.20 -16.82
C ALA A 33 4.28 -34.68 -16.86
N PRO A 34 5.19 -34.17 -16.02
CA PRO A 34 6.15 -34.90 -15.19
C PRO A 34 5.64 -35.22 -13.77
N TYR A 35 4.35 -35.52 -13.60
CA TYR A 35 3.76 -36.01 -12.34
C TYR A 35 3.93 -35.05 -11.16
N ARG A 36 3.88 -33.75 -11.43
CA ARG A 36 4.26 -32.66 -10.53
C ARG A 36 3.68 -32.77 -9.11
N VAL A 37 2.38 -33.02 -9.02
CA VAL A 37 1.69 -33.16 -7.74
C VAL A 37 2.25 -34.29 -6.90
N LEU A 38 2.61 -35.42 -7.52
CA LEU A 38 3.16 -36.57 -6.82
C LEU A 38 4.60 -36.29 -6.38
N VAL A 39 5.40 -35.68 -7.25
CA VAL A 39 6.78 -35.32 -6.93
C VAL A 39 6.84 -34.30 -5.77
N HIS A 40 5.97 -33.29 -5.78
CA HIS A 40 5.86 -32.32 -4.67
C HIS A 40 5.33 -32.93 -3.36
N ARG A 41 4.59 -34.04 -3.45
CA ARG A 41 3.98 -34.77 -2.32
C ARG A 41 4.70 -36.08 -2.00
N TRP A 42 5.90 -36.29 -2.52
CA TRP A 42 6.66 -37.53 -2.34
C TRP A 42 6.85 -37.87 -0.85
N LYS A 43 7.43 -36.94 -0.09
CA LYS A 43 7.65 -37.11 1.36
C LYS A 43 6.34 -37.23 2.14
N ASP A 44 5.29 -36.53 1.68
CA ASP A 44 3.97 -36.59 2.31
C ASP A 44 3.36 -38.01 2.15
N LEU A 45 3.58 -38.66 1.00
CA LEU A 45 3.17 -40.05 0.75
C LEU A 45 3.99 -41.07 1.55
N GLU A 46 5.31 -40.89 1.65
CA GLU A 46 6.18 -41.72 2.50
C GLU A 46 5.77 -41.62 3.98
N HIS A 47 5.45 -40.41 4.44
CA HIS A 47 4.96 -40.19 5.79
C HIS A 47 3.59 -40.85 6.00
N TYR A 48 2.66 -40.70 5.05
CA TYR A 48 1.33 -41.30 5.12
C TYR A 48 1.38 -42.83 5.17
N LYS A 49 2.30 -43.46 4.44
CA LYS A 49 2.54 -44.92 4.49
C LYS A 49 2.75 -45.42 5.92
N LEU A 50 3.47 -44.64 6.73
CA LEU A 50 3.82 -44.98 8.11
C LEU A 50 2.78 -44.50 9.14
N ASN A 51 1.99 -43.48 8.80
CA ASN A 51 1.10 -42.76 9.72
C ASN A 51 -0.34 -42.71 9.19
N GLN A 52 -0.89 -43.88 8.85
CA GLN A 52 -2.27 -43.98 8.39
C GLN A 52 -3.27 -43.76 9.54
N PRO A 53 -4.49 -43.25 9.25
CA PRO A 53 -5.54 -43.13 10.25
C PRO A 53 -5.83 -44.45 10.99
N SER A 54 -6.03 -44.38 12.31
CA SER A 54 -6.36 -45.54 13.15
C SER A 54 -7.72 -46.17 12.83
N SER A 55 -8.55 -45.50 12.02
CA SER A 55 -9.83 -46.01 11.52
C SER A 55 -9.66 -47.01 10.38
N HIS A 56 -8.47 -47.15 9.80
CA HIS A 56 -8.21 -48.17 8.78
C HIS A 56 -8.04 -49.54 9.43
N ASP A 57 -8.74 -50.55 8.89
CA ASP A 57 -8.44 -51.93 9.23
C ASP A 57 -7.06 -52.37 8.70
N ALA A 58 -6.56 -53.48 9.22
CA ALA A 58 -5.21 -53.98 8.89
C ALA A 58 -5.05 -54.30 7.40
N GLU A 59 -6.11 -54.76 6.73
CA GLU A 59 -6.07 -55.13 5.31
C GLU A 59 -6.00 -53.87 4.43
N PHE A 60 -6.85 -52.88 4.70
CA PHE A 60 -6.85 -51.59 4.02
C PHE A 60 -5.52 -50.88 4.20
N ALA A 61 -4.97 -50.87 5.42
CA ALA A 61 -3.69 -50.25 5.71
C ALA A 61 -2.57 -50.91 4.92
N ALA A 62 -2.48 -52.24 4.93
CA ALA A 62 -1.47 -53.00 4.20
C ALA A 62 -1.58 -52.82 2.68
N ALA A 63 -2.80 -52.84 2.12
CA ALA A 63 -3.04 -52.59 0.70
C ALA A 63 -2.62 -51.16 0.31
N THR A 64 -2.90 -50.17 1.15
CA THR A 64 -2.51 -48.78 0.94
C THR A 64 -0.98 -48.62 0.92
N VAL A 65 -0.26 -49.30 1.83
CA VAL A 65 1.21 -49.32 1.82
C VAL A 65 1.74 -49.90 0.51
N LYS A 66 1.23 -51.07 0.11
CA LYS A 66 1.67 -51.77 -1.10
C LYS A 66 1.49 -50.89 -2.34
N ASP A 67 0.34 -50.24 -2.48
CA ASP A 67 0.08 -49.41 -3.65
C ASP A 67 0.93 -48.13 -3.65
N ILE A 68 1.17 -47.51 -2.49
CA ILE A 68 2.10 -46.38 -2.39
C ILE A 68 3.51 -46.81 -2.80
N ASP A 69 3.98 -47.99 -2.37
CA ASP A 69 5.31 -48.49 -2.75
C ASP A 69 5.44 -48.69 -4.26
N VAL A 70 4.41 -49.25 -4.91
CA VAL A 70 4.39 -49.38 -6.38
C VAL A 70 4.44 -48.01 -7.05
N LEU A 71 3.68 -47.04 -6.55
CA LEU A 71 3.66 -45.68 -7.10
C LEU A 71 5.02 -44.98 -6.94
N LEU A 72 5.63 -45.05 -5.77
CA LEU A 72 6.93 -44.43 -5.50
C LEU A 72 8.05 -45.13 -6.29
N ALA A 73 8.00 -46.46 -6.43
CA ALA A 73 8.95 -47.20 -7.26
C ALA A 73 8.86 -46.76 -8.73
N PHE A 74 7.65 -46.63 -9.28
CA PHE A 74 7.43 -46.11 -10.64
C PHE A 74 8.00 -44.71 -10.82
N LEU A 75 7.73 -43.79 -9.88
CA LEU A 75 8.25 -42.42 -9.97
C LEU A 75 9.78 -42.38 -9.80
N ALA A 76 10.35 -43.30 -9.03
CA ALA A 76 11.80 -43.42 -8.86
C ALA A 76 12.46 -43.86 -10.17
N GLU A 77 11.90 -44.85 -10.86
CA GLU A 77 12.40 -45.33 -12.15
C GLU A 77 12.33 -44.24 -13.24
N GLU A 78 11.23 -43.49 -13.30
CA GLU A 78 11.01 -42.47 -14.32
C GLU A 78 11.90 -41.22 -14.16
N SER A 79 12.35 -40.88 -12.95
CA SER A 79 12.85 -39.53 -12.68
C SER A 79 13.85 -39.36 -11.53
N SER A 80 14.21 -40.40 -10.79
CA SER A 80 14.99 -40.26 -9.54
C SER A 80 16.35 -39.56 -9.74
N ASP A 81 17.16 -39.97 -10.72
CA ASP A 81 18.51 -39.43 -10.89
C ASP A 81 18.50 -37.91 -11.14
N LYS A 82 17.59 -37.43 -11.99
CA LYS A 82 17.45 -36.01 -12.30
C LYS A 82 16.91 -35.22 -11.11
N LEU A 83 15.90 -35.75 -10.42
CA LEU A 83 15.30 -35.12 -9.25
C LEU A 83 16.28 -35.06 -8.06
N ALA A 84 17.02 -36.14 -7.83
CA ALA A 84 18.01 -36.24 -6.76
C ALA A 84 19.23 -35.34 -7.05
N ALA A 85 19.69 -35.30 -8.30
CA ALA A 85 20.74 -34.36 -8.71
C ALA A 85 20.29 -32.91 -8.47
N GLU A 86 19.06 -32.56 -8.85
CA GLU A 86 18.53 -31.21 -8.65
C GLU A 86 18.35 -30.88 -7.16
N ALA A 87 17.84 -31.81 -6.34
CA ALA A 87 17.70 -31.60 -4.91
C ALA A 87 19.06 -31.37 -4.22
N LYS A 88 20.11 -32.10 -4.61
CA LYS A 88 21.48 -31.90 -4.10
C LYS A 88 22.03 -30.50 -4.40
N ARG A 89 21.61 -29.86 -5.50
CA ARG A 89 22.02 -28.49 -5.84
C ARG A 89 21.54 -27.46 -4.83
N TRP A 90 20.41 -27.73 -4.17
CA TRP A 90 19.79 -26.80 -3.23
C TRP A 90 20.57 -26.68 -1.92
N ASP A 91 21.27 -27.75 -1.53
CA ASP A 91 22.03 -27.84 -0.29
C ASP A 91 23.46 -27.27 -0.43
N ASN A 92 23.76 -26.57 -1.53
CA ASN A 92 25.07 -25.98 -1.78
C ASN A 92 25.38 -24.86 -0.74
N PRO A 93 26.51 -24.93 0.00
CA PRO A 93 26.91 -23.92 0.99
C PRO A 93 27.07 -22.50 0.44
N THR A 94 27.38 -22.35 -0.85
CA THR A 94 27.50 -21.03 -1.50
C THR A 94 26.16 -20.46 -2.00
N GLY A 95 25.07 -21.18 -1.72
CA GLY A 95 23.71 -20.84 -2.11
C GLY A 95 23.16 -21.83 -3.14
N GLY A 96 21.97 -22.36 -2.89
CA GLY A 96 21.33 -23.34 -3.77
C GLY A 96 21.18 -22.85 -5.22
N THR A 97 21.45 -23.73 -6.17
CA THR A 97 21.27 -23.47 -7.61
C THR A 97 20.09 -24.26 -8.19
N ALA A 98 19.58 -23.81 -9.33
CA ALA A 98 18.53 -24.51 -10.08
C ALA A 98 18.77 -24.45 -11.59
N THR A 99 18.25 -25.46 -12.27
CA THR A 99 18.19 -25.54 -13.73
C THR A 99 16.80 -25.15 -14.22
N PHE A 100 16.71 -24.63 -15.45
CA PHE A 100 15.42 -24.22 -16.00
C PHE A 100 14.42 -25.37 -16.10
N ASP A 101 14.87 -26.54 -16.57
CA ASP A 101 13.98 -27.67 -16.85
C ASP A 101 13.26 -28.18 -15.59
N LEU A 102 13.93 -28.14 -14.43
CA LEU A 102 13.40 -28.60 -13.15
C LEU A 102 13.02 -27.47 -12.19
N PHE A 103 13.03 -26.22 -12.65
CA PHE A 103 12.68 -25.04 -11.84
C PHE A 103 11.35 -25.16 -11.09
N TRP A 104 10.37 -25.84 -11.69
CA TRP A 104 9.07 -26.07 -11.07
C TRP A 104 9.09 -26.87 -9.76
N LEU A 105 10.15 -27.63 -9.48
CA LEU A 105 10.31 -28.32 -8.20
C LEU A 105 10.37 -27.34 -7.02
N LEU A 106 10.84 -26.12 -7.27
CA LEU A 106 10.90 -25.04 -6.28
C LEU A 106 9.54 -24.35 -6.06
N LEU A 107 8.55 -24.60 -6.91
CA LEU A 107 7.28 -23.89 -6.96
C LEU A 107 6.11 -24.81 -6.59
N LYS A 108 6.11 -25.29 -5.35
CA LYS A 108 5.01 -26.10 -4.81
C LYS A 108 3.80 -25.20 -4.54
N PRO A 109 2.60 -25.52 -5.08
CA PRO A 109 1.38 -24.79 -4.76
C PRO A 109 1.13 -24.70 -3.25
N GLY A 110 0.75 -23.52 -2.78
CA GLY A 110 0.58 -23.19 -1.37
C GLY A 110 1.84 -22.76 -0.64
N GLU A 111 3.02 -22.85 -1.23
CA GLU A 111 4.23 -22.31 -0.62
C GLU A 111 4.41 -20.82 -0.91
N PHE A 112 5.03 -20.13 0.04
CA PHE A 112 5.43 -18.75 -0.14
C PHE A 112 6.69 -18.65 -1.00
N VAL A 113 6.63 -17.69 -1.92
CA VAL A 113 7.73 -17.21 -2.72
C VAL A 113 7.77 -15.70 -2.61
N TYR A 114 8.93 -15.11 -2.81
CA TYR A 114 9.08 -13.67 -2.87
C TYR A 114 9.58 -13.26 -4.24
N ARG A 115 9.18 -12.05 -4.63
CA ARG A 115 9.60 -11.41 -5.85
C ARG A 115 9.99 -9.99 -5.54
N GLU A 116 11.10 -9.55 -6.12
CA GLU A 116 11.46 -8.13 -6.10
C GLU A 116 10.47 -7.35 -6.98
N MET A 117 9.72 -6.44 -6.36
CA MET A 117 8.86 -5.49 -7.05
C MET A 117 9.20 -4.10 -6.56
N HIS A 118 9.64 -3.26 -7.49
CA HIS A 118 10.01 -1.87 -7.20
C HIS A 118 11.03 -1.74 -6.06
N GLY A 119 12.01 -2.65 -6.01
CA GLY A 119 13.12 -2.63 -5.04
C GLY A 119 12.70 -3.00 -3.62
N GLU A 120 11.56 -3.68 -3.47
CA GLU A 120 11.09 -4.29 -2.24
C GLU A 120 10.75 -5.76 -2.52
N MET A 121 11.03 -6.63 -1.55
CA MET A 121 10.71 -8.05 -1.66
C MET A 121 9.25 -8.26 -1.24
N VAL A 122 8.40 -8.65 -2.19
CA VAL A 122 6.96 -8.83 -1.97
C VAL A 122 6.63 -10.32 -1.85
N PRO A 123 5.88 -10.74 -0.82
CA PRO A 123 5.46 -12.12 -0.65
C PRO A 123 4.32 -12.47 -1.61
N PHE A 124 4.33 -13.70 -2.09
CA PHE A 124 3.27 -14.32 -2.85
C PHE A 124 3.14 -15.79 -2.47
N VAL A 125 1.95 -16.34 -2.63
CA VAL A 125 1.68 -17.77 -2.54
C VAL A 125 1.59 -18.34 -3.94
N VAL A 126 2.24 -19.48 -4.17
CA VAL A 126 2.18 -20.18 -5.47
C VAL A 126 0.80 -20.79 -5.65
N SER A 127 0.12 -20.41 -6.73
CA SER A 127 -1.09 -21.10 -7.20
C SER A 127 -0.72 -22.25 -8.13
N SER A 128 0.04 -21.96 -9.17
CA SER A 128 0.42 -22.96 -10.17
C SER A 128 1.67 -22.56 -10.93
N ALA A 129 2.40 -23.55 -11.43
CA ALA A 129 3.53 -23.36 -12.33
C ALA A 129 3.44 -24.35 -13.49
N TYR A 130 3.19 -23.83 -14.69
CA TYR A 130 3.06 -24.62 -15.91
C TYR A 130 4.08 -24.19 -16.96
N ARG A 131 4.66 -25.17 -17.65
CA ARG A 131 5.58 -24.93 -18.77
C ARG A 131 4.77 -24.93 -20.06
N SER A 132 4.74 -23.80 -20.77
CA SER A 132 4.07 -23.76 -22.07
C SER A 132 4.79 -24.67 -23.06
N PRO A 133 4.06 -25.39 -23.94
CA PRO A 133 4.68 -26.06 -25.07
C PRO A 133 5.49 -25.02 -25.87
N ALA A 134 6.63 -25.43 -26.42
CA ALA A 134 7.27 -24.63 -27.45
C ALA A 134 6.28 -24.54 -28.62
N GLY A 135 6.01 -23.32 -29.11
CA GLY A 135 5.21 -23.15 -30.32
C GLY A 135 5.94 -23.72 -31.54
N ASP A 136 5.29 -23.59 -32.67
CA ASP A 136 5.60 -24.00 -34.04
C ASP A 136 6.90 -23.38 -34.62
N GLY A 137 8.01 -23.56 -33.88
CA GLY A 137 9.39 -23.31 -34.33
C GLY A 137 10.02 -21.99 -33.89
N THR A 138 9.25 -21.00 -33.40
CA THR A 138 9.78 -19.65 -33.12
C THR A 138 9.77 -19.24 -31.65
N SER A 139 8.93 -19.85 -30.81
CA SER A 139 8.82 -19.52 -29.38
C SER A 139 9.45 -20.58 -28.49
N ARG A 140 10.48 -20.21 -27.72
CA ARG A 140 11.06 -21.07 -26.68
C ARG A 140 10.01 -21.37 -25.60
N SER A 141 10.01 -22.59 -25.08
CA SER A 141 9.16 -22.99 -23.96
C SER A 141 9.47 -22.13 -22.72
N VAL A 142 8.44 -21.49 -22.15
CA VAL A 142 8.53 -20.64 -20.95
C VAL A 142 7.75 -21.23 -19.80
N TYR A 143 8.10 -20.88 -18.55
CA TYR A 143 7.20 -21.13 -17.43
C TYR A 143 6.25 -19.95 -17.25
N ARG A 144 4.98 -20.26 -17.05
CA ARG A 144 3.97 -19.34 -16.53
C ARG A 144 3.69 -19.74 -15.10
N VAL A 145 4.08 -18.86 -14.18
CA VAL A 145 3.89 -19.04 -12.74
C VAL A 145 2.75 -18.13 -12.30
N THR A 146 1.65 -18.72 -11.87
CA THR A 146 0.52 -18.01 -11.30
C THR A 146 0.73 -17.95 -9.79
N LEU A 147 0.65 -16.73 -9.27
CA LEU A 147 0.89 -16.37 -7.89
C LEU A 147 -0.30 -15.57 -7.38
N TRP A 148 -0.47 -15.51 -6.07
CA TRP A 148 -1.41 -14.57 -5.47
C TRP A 148 -0.89 -14.02 -4.16
N ASN A 149 -1.38 -12.85 -3.79
CA ASN A 149 -1.15 -12.20 -2.51
C ASN A 149 -2.40 -11.39 -2.17
N ILE A 150 -2.44 -10.78 -0.98
CA ILE A 150 -3.61 -10.03 -0.49
C ILE A 150 -3.37 -8.53 -0.66
N HIS A 151 -4.37 -7.87 -1.22
CA HIS A 151 -4.41 -6.43 -1.44
C HIS A 151 -5.74 -5.85 -0.98
N TYR A 152 -5.72 -4.58 -0.57
CA TYR A 152 -6.95 -3.83 -0.35
C TYR A 152 -7.61 -3.44 -1.68
N HIS A 153 -8.89 -3.75 -1.82
CA HIS A 153 -9.73 -3.28 -2.92
C HIS A 153 -11.21 -3.21 -2.50
N ASN A 154 -11.87 -2.08 -2.77
CA ASN A 154 -13.29 -1.85 -2.50
C ASN A 154 -13.72 -2.26 -1.07
N ASN A 155 -13.05 -1.71 -0.07
CA ASN A 155 -13.33 -1.95 1.36
C ASN A 155 -13.18 -3.40 1.80
N SER A 156 -12.39 -4.20 1.08
CA SER A 156 -12.02 -5.53 1.53
C SER A 156 -10.57 -5.86 1.17
N MET A 157 -9.95 -6.68 2.00
CA MET A 157 -8.70 -7.36 1.73
C MET A 157 -9.00 -8.61 0.90
N ARG A 158 -8.54 -8.60 -0.36
CA ARG A 158 -8.87 -9.62 -1.35
C ARG A 158 -7.61 -10.21 -1.97
N ARG A 159 -7.70 -11.47 -2.40
CA ARG A 159 -6.64 -12.06 -3.19
C ARG A 159 -6.55 -11.39 -4.55
N ARG A 160 -5.31 -11.14 -4.98
CA ARG A 160 -5.00 -10.66 -6.32
C ARG A 160 -4.12 -11.67 -7.02
N MET A 161 -4.63 -12.24 -8.10
CA MET A 161 -3.88 -13.13 -8.96
C MET A 161 -2.84 -12.35 -9.77
N ASN A 162 -1.65 -12.91 -9.89
CA ASN A 162 -0.53 -12.38 -10.63
C ASN A 162 0.07 -13.51 -11.48
N GLN A 163 0.54 -13.20 -12.69
CA GLN A 163 1.27 -14.16 -13.51
C GLN A 163 2.67 -13.62 -13.82
N VAL A 164 3.67 -14.47 -13.63
CA VAL A 164 5.07 -14.20 -13.96
C VAL A 164 5.49 -15.16 -15.06
N VAL A 165 6.07 -14.62 -16.13
CA VAL A 165 6.69 -15.42 -17.19
C VAL A 165 8.17 -15.56 -16.89
N ILE A 166 8.65 -16.80 -16.83
CA ILE A 166 10.05 -17.13 -16.60
C ILE A 166 10.62 -17.68 -17.90
N TYR A 167 11.59 -16.95 -18.43
CA TYR A 167 12.26 -17.30 -19.68
C TYR A 167 13.34 -18.36 -19.44
N PRO A 168 13.60 -19.22 -20.44
CA PRO A 168 14.64 -20.23 -20.35
C PRO A 168 16.02 -19.63 -20.15
N TRP A 169 16.80 -20.24 -19.26
CA TRP A 169 18.23 -20.02 -19.09
C TRP A 169 19.00 -21.32 -19.28
N ASN A 170 20.31 -21.19 -19.54
CA ASN A 170 21.21 -22.33 -19.72
C ASN A 170 22.00 -22.60 -18.44
N GLY A 171 22.20 -23.87 -18.11
CA GLY A 171 22.99 -24.30 -16.96
C GLY A 171 22.34 -23.99 -15.62
N GLU A 172 23.18 -23.82 -14.61
CA GLU A 172 22.78 -23.58 -13.23
C GLU A 172 22.74 -22.09 -12.92
N GLN A 173 21.70 -21.68 -12.20
CA GLN A 173 21.55 -20.31 -11.73
C GLN A 173 21.24 -20.31 -10.23
N LEU A 174 21.81 -19.34 -9.50
CA LEU A 174 21.54 -19.15 -8.07
C LEU A 174 20.06 -18.86 -7.85
N ILE A 175 19.41 -19.65 -6.99
CA ILE A 175 17.96 -19.54 -6.74
C ILE A 175 17.60 -18.14 -6.22
N SER A 176 18.47 -17.53 -5.42
CA SER A 176 18.28 -16.18 -4.87
C SER A 176 18.29 -15.06 -5.92
N THR A 177 18.65 -15.36 -7.17
CA THR A 177 18.65 -14.40 -8.30
C THR A 177 17.48 -14.60 -9.26
N LEU A 178 16.66 -15.62 -9.04
CA LEU A 178 15.55 -15.95 -9.92
C LEU A 178 14.40 -14.94 -9.74
N PRO A 179 13.53 -14.75 -10.75
CA PRO A 179 12.42 -13.78 -10.65
C PRO A 179 11.38 -14.12 -9.58
N VAL A 180 11.35 -15.38 -9.12
CA VAL A 180 10.50 -15.89 -8.06
C VAL A 180 11.36 -16.79 -7.18
N VAL A 181 11.51 -16.43 -5.90
CA VAL A 181 12.45 -17.06 -4.98
C VAL A 181 11.67 -17.67 -3.81
N PRO A 182 11.75 -18.99 -3.58
CA PRO A 182 11.14 -19.59 -2.39
C PRO A 182 11.77 -19.03 -1.11
N VAL A 183 10.95 -18.87 -0.08
CA VAL A 183 11.34 -18.18 1.18
C VAL A 183 12.65 -18.70 1.77
N ARG A 184 12.88 -20.01 1.73
CA ARG A 184 14.09 -20.66 2.25
C ARG A 184 15.39 -20.24 1.57
N PHE A 185 15.34 -19.66 0.37
CA PHE A 185 16.51 -19.20 -0.39
C PHE A 185 16.70 -17.69 -0.39
N LEU A 186 15.94 -16.96 0.44
CA LEU A 186 16.09 -15.51 0.56
C LEU A 186 17.36 -15.12 1.31
N LYS A 187 18.02 -14.07 0.80
CA LYS A 187 19.17 -13.45 1.44
C LYS A 187 18.74 -12.79 2.75
N GLY A 188 19.53 -12.94 3.82
CA GLY A 188 19.22 -12.39 5.15
C GLY A 188 18.41 -13.31 6.06
N GLY A 189 18.07 -14.53 5.61
CA GLY A 189 17.42 -15.56 6.40
C GLY A 189 15.90 -15.54 6.32
N ALA A 190 15.31 -16.71 6.13
CA ALA A 190 13.85 -16.90 5.97
C ALA A 190 13.05 -16.37 7.17
N LYS A 191 13.48 -16.68 8.39
CA LYS A 191 12.74 -16.36 9.62
C LYS A 191 12.55 -14.85 9.81
N ALA A 192 13.64 -14.07 9.74
CA ALA A 192 13.58 -12.62 9.91
C ALA A 192 12.72 -11.93 8.84
N MET A 193 12.77 -12.44 7.60
CA MET A 193 11.93 -11.92 6.51
C MET A 193 10.44 -12.20 6.74
N ILE A 194 10.08 -13.40 7.18
CA ILE A 194 8.69 -13.75 7.51
C ILE A 194 8.20 -12.87 8.66
N GLU A 195 8.97 -12.77 9.75
CA GLU A 195 8.61 -11.96 10.93
C GLU A 195 8.38 -10.49 10.57
N ALA A 196 9.27 -9.89 9.77
CA ALA A 196 9.11 -8.53 9.27
C ALA A 196 7.85 -8.40 8.40
N GLN A 197 7.60 -9.36 7.51
CA GLN A 197 6.45 -9.32 6.61
C GLN A 197 5.12 -9.47 7.36
N VAL A 198 5.03 -10.37 8.35
CA VAL A 198 3.85 -10.52 9.22
C VAL A 198 3.58 -9.22 9.98
N LYS A 199 4.63 -8.57 10.50
CA LYS A 199 4.50 -7.25 11.13
C LYS A 199 3.94 -6.21 10.16
N TYR A 200 4.45 -6.15 8.93
CA TYR A 200 3.94 -5.23 7.91
C TYR A 200 2.49 -5.54 7.54
N GLY A 201 2.11 -6.81 7.40
CA GLY A 201 0.73 -7.21 7.14
C GLY A 201 -0.23 -6.78 8.25
N ARG A 202 0.18 -6.90 9.52
CA ARG A 202 -0.63 -6.42 10.67
C ARG A 202 -0.79 -4.91 10.66
N ILE A 203 0.28 -4.16 10.35
CA ILE A 203 0.20 -2.69 10.20
C ILE A 203 -0.71 -2.31 9.01
N HIS A 204 -0.60 -3.00 7.87
CA HIS A 204 -1.45 -2.76 6.70
C HIS A 204 -2.92 -2.94 7.07
N TRP A 205 -3.27 -4.05 7.73
CA TRP A 205 -4.63 -4.33 8.17
C TRP A 205 -5.22 -3.22 9.04
N GLU A 206 -4.46 -2.73 10.02
CA GLU A 206 -4.92 -1.63 10.88
C GLU A 206 -5.06 -0.30 10.12
N LEU A 207 -4.10 0.02 9.23
CA LEU A 207 -4.14 1.24 8.42
C LEU A 207 -5.21 1.20 7.32
N ALA A 208 -5.69 0.01 6.94
CA ALA A 208 -6.76 -0.14 5.96
C ALA A 208 -8.15 0.23 6.52
N LYS A 209 -8.31 0.29 7.85
CA LYS A 209 -9.61 0.55 8.49
C LYS A 209 -10.11 1.97 8.29
N GLN A 210 -9.20 2.95 8.31
CA GLN A 210 -9.52 4.38 8.23
C GLN A 210 -8.29 5.22 7.82
N PRO A 211 -8.48 6.46 7.35
CA PRO A 211 -7.36 7.36 7.05
C PRO A 211 -6.43 7.57 8.26
N ALA A 212 -5.12 7.52 8.03
CA ALA A 212 -4.11 7.69 9.07
C ALA A 212 -3.05 8.71 8.66
N TYR A 213 -2.85 9.74 9.50
CA TYR A 213 -1.81 10.74 9.32
C TYR A 213 -0.47 10.21 9.83
N LYS A 214 0.56 10.17 8.97
CA LYS A 214 1.86 9.56 9.27
C LYS A 214 3.02 10.43 8.79
N GLU A 215 4.15 10.30 9.46
CA GLU A 215 5.44 10.67 8.89
C GLU A 215 5.91 9.57 7.94
N TYR A 216 6.61 9.95 6.89
CA TYR A 216 7.17 9.01 5.95
C TYR A 216 8.58 9.41 5.56
N ASN A 217 9.47 8.43 5.54
CA ASN A 217 10.82 8.55 4.98
C ASN A 217 11.17 7.26 4.25
N GLY A 218 11.09 7.28 2.92
CA GLY A 218 11.30 6.07 2.14
C GLY A 218 11.06 6.25 0.66
N LYS A 219 11.09 5.12 -0.07
CA LYS A 219 10.88 5.09 -1.52
C LYS A 219 9.40 5.14 -1.86
N VAL A 220 9.04 5.81 -2.94
CA VAL A 220 7.66 5.81 -3.45
C VAL A 220 7.52 4.82 -4.60
N VAL A 221 6.36 4.20 -4.74
CA VAL A 221 6.00 3.33 -5.87
C VAL A 221 4.83 3.97 -6.63
N TYR A 222 5.00 4.21 -7.93
CA TYR A 222 3.98 4.85 -8.77
C TYR A 222 2.96 3.85 -9.33
N LYS A 223 1.78 4.38 -9.70
CA LYS A 223 0.60 3.66 -10.22
C LYS A 223 0.86 2.79 -11.48
N HIS A 224 1.95 3.04 -12.21
CA HIS A 224 2.37 2.26 -13.37
C HIS A 224 3.57 1.33 -13.10
N GLY A 225 3.87 1.06 -11.83
CA GLY A 225 5.01 0.22 -11.47
C GLY A 225 6.38 0.85 -11.79
N LYS A 226 6.45 2.19 -11.87
CA LYS A 226 7.75 2.88 -11.88
C LYS A 226 8.15 3.15 -10.44
N GLN A 227 9.40 2.85 -10.08
CA GLN A 227 9.96 3.35 -8.83
C GLN A 227 9.96 4.87 -8.87
N GLY A 228 9.47 5.48 -7.79
CA GLY A 228 9.66 6.89 -7.52
C GLY A 228 10.93 7.17 -6.75
N GLY A 229 11.21 8.47 -6.62
CA GLY A 229 12.27 8.96 -5.76
C GLY A 229 12.02 8.60 -4.30
N LYS A 230 13.02 8.87 -3.46
CA LYS A 230 12.80 8.92 -2.02
C LYS A 230 12.10 10.23 -1.68
N ILE A 231 11.16 10.15 -0.75
CA ILE A 231 10.54 11.33 -0.16
C ILE A 231 10.72 11.26 1.35
N ALA A 232 10.80 12.42 1.97
CA ALA A 232 10.68 12.60 3.40
C ALA A 232 9.61 13.66 3.66
N GLY A 233 8.60 13.36 4.46
CA GLY A 233 7.53 14.29 4.73
C GLY A 233 6.29 13.65 5.35
N ARG A 234 5.19 14.40 5.31
CA ARG A 234 3.91 14.00 5.85
C ARG A 234 3.06 13.30 4.78
N VAL A 235 2.46 12.17 5.12
CA VAL A 235 1.56 11.41 4.24
C VAL A 235 0.26 11.06 4.97
N ILE A 236 -0.79 10.80 4.20
CA ILE A 236 -2.03 10.25 4.72
C ILE A 236 -2.24 8.88 4.08
N VAL A 237 -2.16 7.83 4.89
CA VAL A 237 -2.45 6.46 4.45
C VAL A 237 -3.96 6.29 4.42
N ASP A 238 -4.52 5.95 3.26
CA ASP A 238 -5.96 5.83 3.09
C ASP A 238 -6.30 4.95 1.88
N CYS A 239 -6.60 3.69 2.15
CA CYS A 239 -6.85 2.69 1.12
C CYS A 239 -8.19 2.90 0.41
N GLU A 240 -9.25 3.26 1.13
CA GLU A 240 -10.56 3.57 0.55
C GLU A 240 -10.49 4.86 -0.28
N GLY A 241 -9.88 5.91 0.26
CA GLY A 241 -9.70 7.18 -0.44
C GLY A 241 -8.89 7.01 -1.71
N TYR A 242 -7.86 6.16 -1.70
CA TYR A 242 -7.13 5.85 -2.94
C TYR A 242 -8.01 5.19 -4.00
N GLY A 243 -8.95 4.30 -3.61
CA GLY A 243 -9.89 3.69 -4.54
C GLY A 243 -10.83 4.70 -5.21
N GLN A 244 -11.19 5.78 -4.50
CA GLN A 244 -12.11 6.81 -4.98
C GLN A 244 -11.40 7.98 -5.70
N PHE A 245 -10.25 8.41 -5.17
CA PHE A 245 -9.55 9.65 -5.56
C PHE A 245 -8.19 9.39 -6.22
N GLY A 246 -7.73 8.14 -6.29
CA GLY A 246 -6.37 7.79 -6.74
C GLY A 246 -6.05 8.10 -8.19
N ASP A 247 -7.04 8.41 -9.04
CA ASP A 247 -6.85 8.89 -10.42
C ASP A 247 -6.47 10.37 -10.51
N GLY A 248 -6.56 11.11 -9.40
CA GLY A 248 -6.32 12.54 -9.35
C GLY A 248 -7.54 13.36 -9.79
N PRO A 249 -7.40 14.70 -9.86
CA PRO A 249 -8.47 15.56 -10.30
C PRO A 249 -8.80 15.30 -11.78
N PRO A 250 -10.08 15.42 -12.19
CA PRO A 250 -10.45 15.26 -13.59
C PRO A 250 -9.73 16.33 -14.43
N THR A 251 -8.86 15.90 -15.34
CA THR A 251 -8.21 16.79 -16.31
C THR A 251 -9.11 16.97 -17.53
N SER A 252 -9.10 18.17 -18.13
CA SER A 252 -10.02 18.61 -19.20
C SER A 252 -10.09 17.77 -20.49
N PHE A 253 -9.34 16.66 -20.59
CA PHE A 253 -9.24 15.85 -21.80
C PHE A 253 -9.98 14.50 -21.74
N GLY A 254 -10.77 14.25 -20.70
CA GLY A 254 -11.64 13.07 -20.60
C GLY A 254 -13.09 13.43 -20.38
N PRO A 255 -14.08 12.72 -20.99
CA PRO A 255 -15.49 12.97 -20.71
C PRO A 255 -15.76 12.78 -19.22
N ILE A 256 -16.54 13.70 -18.63
CA ILE A 256 -17.09 13.61 -17.29
C ILE A 256 -17.81 12.26 -17.19
N ARG A 257 -17.16 11.27 -16.57
CA ARG A 257 -17.81 9.98 -16.33
C ARG A 257 -18.78 10.18 -15.17
N PRO A 258 -20.07 9.81 -15.31
CA PRO A 258 -21.01 9.83 -14.20
C PRO A 258 -20.49 8.95 -13.05
N PRO A 259 -20.98 9.13 -11.81
CA PRO A 259 -20.58 8.36 -10.63
C PRO A 259 -21.15 6.94 -10.70
N HIS A 260 -20.64 6.16 -11.66
CA HIS A 260 -20.76 4.72 -11.65
C HIS A 260 -19.33 4.19 -11.59
N VAL A 261 -19.02 3.63 -10.42
CA VAL A 261 -17.88 2.77 -10.15
C VAL A 261 -17.76 1.79 -11.33
N ARG A 262 -16.85 2.08 -12.26
CA ARG A 262 -16.32 1.03 -13.14
C ARG A 262 -15.06 0.53 -12.43
N PRO A 263 -14.98 -0.76 -12.09
CA PRO A 263 -13.74 -1.32 -11.58
C PRO A 263 -12.62 -0.99 -12.56
N HIS A 264 -11.59 -0.32 -12.08
CA HIS A 264 -10.41 0.01 -12.87
C HIS A 264 -9.86 -1.29 -13.48
N HIS A 265 -10.07 -1.45 -14.78
CA HIS A 265 -9.39 -2.47 -15.56
C HIS A 265 -7.93 -2.04 -15.72
N TYR A 266 -7.04 -2.71 -15.02
CA TYR A 266 -5.62 -2.73 -15.36
C TYR A 266 -5.49 -3.18 -16.82
N PRO A 267 -4.86 -2.41 -17.72
CA PRO A 267 -4.69 -2.83 -19.10
C PRO A 267 -3.78 -4.06 -19.11
N ASN A 268 -4.24 -5.14 -19.76
CA ASN A 268 -3.50 -6.37 -20.08
C ASN A 268 -3.29 -7.45 -19.01
N GLN A 269 -4.19 -7.62 -18.03
CA GLN A 269 -4.35 -8.94 -17.40
C GLN A 269 -5.65 -9.55 -17.90
N GLN A 270 -5.55 -10.58 -18.75
CA GLN A 270 -6.63 -11.57 -18.87
C GLN A 270 -7.07 -11.90 -17.44
N HIS A 271 -8.36 -11.77 -17.10
CA HIS A 271 -8.88 -12.07 -15.77
C HIS A 271 -8.43 -13.48 -15.38
N LEU A 272 -7.31 -13.56 -14.64
CA LEU A 272 -6.77 -14.82 -14.19
C LEU A 272 -7.83 -15.38 -13.25
N LYS A 273 -8.33 -16.58 -13.56
CA LYS A 273 -9.31 -17.23 -12.72
C LYS A 273 -8.75 -17.33 -11.30
N GLU A 274 -9.50 -16.83 -10.33
CA GLU A 274 -9.14 -16.94 -8.94
C GLU A 274 -9.02 -18.42 -8.55
N ASP A 275 -7.94 -18.73 -7.84
CA ASP A 275 -7.71 -20.07 -7.32
C ASP A 275 -8.77 -20.41 -6.27
N GLN A 276 -9.21 -21.66 -6.20
CA GLN A 276 -10.09 -22.13 -5.13
C GLN A 276 -9.24 -22.57 -3.94
N LEU A 277 -9.25 -21.80 -2.85
CA LEU A 277 -8.55 -22.19 -1.64
C LEU A 277 -9.30 -23.33 -0.94
N PRO A 278 -8.59 -24.35 -0.43
CA PRO A 278 -9.22 -25.40 0.35
C PRO A 278 -9.84 -24.79 1.60
N GLN A 279 -11.12 -25.07 1.86
CA GLN A 279 -11.78 -24.58 3.09
C GLN A 279 -11.58 -25.52 4.27
N ASN A 280 -11.35 -26.80 3.99
CA ASN A 280 -11.12 -27.83 5.01
C ASN A 280 -9.76 -28.49 4.78
N LEU A 281 -9.19 -29.07 5.84
CA LEU A 281 -7.99 -29.89 5.74
C LEU A 281 -8.24 -31.10 4.83
N SER A 282 -7.22 -31.46 4.05
CA SER A 282 -7.21 -32.68 3.25
C SER A 282 -7.30 -33.90 4.15
N ARG A 283 -8.12 -34.87 3.77
CA ARG A 283 -8.32 -36.11 4.51
C ARG A 283 -8.47 -37.30 3.56
N CYS A 284 -8.21 -38.46 4.13
CA CYS A 284 -8.44 -39.74 3.47
C CYS A 284 -9.92 -39.83 3.03
N SER A 285 -10.15 -40.18 1.76
CA SER A 285 -11.50 -40.27 1.19
C SER A 285 -12.13 -41.67 1.32
N CYS A 286 -11.57 -42.56 2.15
CA CYS A 286 -12.17 -43.86 2.42
C CYS A 286 -13.43 -43.74 3.28
N GLU A 287 -14.31 -44.74 3.20
CA GLU A 287 -15.59 -44.77 3.92
C GLU A 287 -15.41 -44.60 5.44
N ALA A 288 -14.39 -45.23 6.02
CA ALA A 288 -14.10 -45.16 7.45
C ALA A 288 -13.66 -43.76 7.92
N CYS A 289 -12.97 -42.99 7.05
CA CYS A 289 -12.51 -41.64 7.38
C CYS A 289 -13.56 -40.55 7.08
N GLY A 290 -14.43 -40.78 6.09
CA GLY A 290 -15.40 -39.80 5.58
C GLY A 290 -16.48 -39.36 6.57
N GLN A 291 -16.68 -40.10 7.66
CA GLN A 291 -17.72 -39.83 8.67
C GLN A 291 -17.27 -38.82 9.75
N SER A 292 -15.99 -38.43 9.77
CA SER A 292 -15.42 -37.54 10.78
C SER A 292 -15.62 -36.06 10.44
N LYS A 293 -15.82 -35.22 11.47
CA LYS A 293 -15.91 -33.76 11.30
C LYS A 293 -14.60 -33.23 10.73
N GLN A 294 -14.67 -32.47 9.64
CA GLN A 294 -13.50 -31.86 8.99
C GLN A 294 -13.07 -30.59 9.71
N ASP A 295 -11.77 -30.49 9.96
CA ASP A 295 -11.16 -29.28 10.50
C ASP A 295 -10.93 -28.25 9.37
N PRO A 296 -10.99 -26.94 9.66
CA PRO A 296 -10.75 -25.91 8.67
C PRO A 296 -9.30 -25.94 8.19
N SER A 297 -9.10 -25.65 6.90
CA SER A 297 -7.75 -25.55 6.33
C SER A 297 -7.04 -24.29 6.83
N PRO A 298 -5.69 -24.21 6.75
CA PRO A 298 -4.94 -22.99 7.04
C PRO A 298 -5.36 -21.77 6.21
N TRP A 299 -5.99 -22.00 5.05
CA TRP A 299 -6.44 -20.97 4.10
C TRP A 299 -7.93 -20.66 4.21
N ALA A 300 -8.64 -21.27 5.16
CA ALA A 300 -10.08 -21.08 5.34
C ALA A 300 -10.40 -19.62 5.71
N GLY A 301 -11.36 -19.02 5.01
CA GLY A 301 -11.79 -17.64 5.27
C GLY A 301 -10.79 -16.54 4.86
N PHE A 302 -9.86 -16.82 3.93
CA PHE A 302 -8.85 -15.83 3.49
C PHE A 302 -9.38 -14.80 2.48
N ASP A 303 -10.64 -14.93 2.04
CA ASP A 303 -11.19 -14.14 0.95
C ASP A 303 -12.15 -13.05 1.41
N ASN A 304 -11.99 -11.87 0.81
CA ASN A 304 -12.94 -10.75 0.88
C ASN A 304 -13.23 -10.22 2.29
N LEU A 305 -12.22 -10.19 3.17
CA LEU A 305 -12.38 -9.68 4.53
C LEU A 305 -12.42 -8.15 4.57
N ASP A 306 -13.49 -7.56 5.08
CA ASP A 306 -13.60 -6.14 5.43
C ASP A 306 -12.89 -5.89 6.77
N PRO A 307 -11.77 -5.13 6.81
CA PRO A 307 -11.02 -4.89 8.05
C PRO A 307 -11.81 -4.26 9.19
N ASN A 308 -12.95 -3.64 8.89
CA ASN A 308 -13.81 -2.99 9.88
C ASN A 308 -14.94 -3.88 10.41
N LYS A 309 -15.24 -5.01 9.74
CA LYS A 309 -16.44 -5.82 10.03
C LYS A 309 -16.13 -7.28 10.28
N ASP A 310 -15.21 -7.84 9.50
CA ASP A 310 -14.95 -9.27 9.51
C ASP A 310 -13.86 -9.63 10.52
N PRO A 311 -14.00 -10.78 11.20
CA PRO A 311 -12.95 -11.30 12.05
C PRO A 311 -11.75 -11.74 11.21
N LEU A 312 -10.56 -11.72 11.81
CA LEU A 312 -9.39 -12.34 11.21
C LEU A 312 -9.58 -13.86 11.06
N PRO A 313 -8.96 -14.49 10.04
CA PRO A 313 -9.02 -15.93 9.89
C PRO A 313 -8.24 -16.64 11.00
N ALA A 314 -8.52 -17.92 11.22
CA ALA A 314 -7.92 -18.71 12.30
C ALA A 314 -6.38 -18.71 12.26
N ASN A 315 -5.77 -18.63 11.07
CA ASN A 315 -4.33 -18.50 10.89
C ASN A 315 -3.95 -17.07 10.50
N GLU A 316 -3.94 -16.17 11.49
CA GLU A 316 -3.63 -14.75 11.30
C GLU A 316 -2.23 -14.53 10.73
N GLU A 317 -1.23 -15.27 11.21
CA GLU A 317 0.16 -15.09 10.79
C GLU A 317 0.32 -15.36 9.30
N LEU A 318 -0.27 -16.46 8.82
CA LEU A 318 -0.27 -16.82 7.40
C LEU A 318 -1.00 -15.76 6.56
N TYR A 319 -2.11 -15.23 7.08
CA TYR A 319 -2.87 -14.17 6.42
C TYR A 319 -2.05 -12.88 6.29
N PHE A 320 -1.44 -12.41 7.38
CA PHE A 320 -0.59 -11.22 7.37
C PHE A 320 0.66 -11.40 6.52
N HIS A 321 1.24 -12.60 6.46
CA HIS A 321 2.37 -12.92 5.58
C HIS A 321 2.00 -12.74 4.10
N ALA A 322 0.75 -13.02 3.72
CA ALA A 322 0.26 -12.87 2.34
C ALA A 322 -0.07 -11.42 1.94
N ILE A 323 -0.12 -10.46 2.88
CA ILE A 323 -0.41 -9.06 2.57
C ILE A 323 0.87 -8.37 2.07
N GLY A 324 0.77 -7.59 0.98
CA GLY A 324 1.90 -6.84 0.44
C GLY A 324 2.45 -5.76 1.40
N PRO A 325 3.78 -5.50 1.41
CA PRO A 325 4.43 -4.56 2.33
C PRO A 325 4.26 -3.08 1.95
N SER A 326 3.52 -2.77 0.90
CA SER A 326 3.24 -1.40 0.47
C SER A 326 1.76 -1.07 0.59
N ILE A 327 1.47 0.19 0.89
CA ILE A 327 0.12 0.69 1.15
C ILE A 327 -0.11 2.02 0.42
N ALA A 328 -1.36 2.30 0.05
CA ALA A 328 -1.71 3.52 -0.66
C ALA A 328 -1.71 4.72 0.29
N ALA A 329 -1.08 5.81 -0.14
CA ALA A 329 -0.98 7.04 0.63
C ALA A 329 -1.03 8.29 -0.26
N PHE A 330 -1.61 9.36 0.28
CA PHE A 330 -1.56 10.71 -0.29
C PHE A 330 -0.32 11.44 0.25
N ILE A 331 0.56 11.86 -0.65
CA ILE A 331 1.77 12.61 -0.33
C ILE A 331 1.42 14.10 -0.30
N LEU A 332 1.43 14.72 0.89
CA LEU A 332 0.93 16.08 1.06
C LEU A 332 1.78 17.14 0.34
N SER A 333 3.10 17.01 0.39
CA SER A 333 4.03 17.95 -0.27
C SER A 333 3.88 17.97 -1.80
N GLU A 334 3.52 16.83 -2.39
CA GLU A 334 3.37 16.65 -3.83
C GLU A 334 1.92 16.61 -4.29
N ARG A 335 0.95 16.71 -3.37
CA ARG A 335 -0.51 16.70 -3.60
C ARG A 335 -0.99 15.56 -4.50
N ARG A 336 -0.42 14.37 -4.35
CA ARG A 336 -0.73 13.21 -5.19
C ARG A 336 -0.73 11.90 -4.44
N TRP A 337 -1.44 10.92 -4.99
CA TRP A 337 -1.46 9.56 -4.50
C TRP A 337 -0.28 8.73 -5.00
N ALA A 338 0.18 7.79 -4.17
CA ALA A 338 1.14 6.75 -4.52
C ALA A 338 1.06 5.56 -3.56
N HIS A 339 1.82 4.51 -3.84
CA HIS A 339 2.11 3.49 -2.84
C HIS A 339 3.42 3.80 -2.12
N VAL A 340 3.46 3.58 -0.81
CA VAL A 340 4.64 3.74 0.04
C VAL A 340 4.92 2.44 0.78
N SER A 341 6.19 2.17 1.10
CA SER A 341 6.55 1.00 1.91
C SER A 341 6.13 1.23 3.36
N ILE A 342 5.53 0.22 3.98
CA ILE A 342 5.13 0.29 5.39
C ILE A 342 6.35 0.50 6.30
N ALA A 343 7.53 0.02 5.90
CA ALA A 343 8.77 0.17 6.65
C ALA A 343 9.20 1.64 6.84
N GLY A 344 8.80 2.53 5.92
CA GLY A 344 9.13 3.96 6.00
C GLY A 344 8.12 4.80 6.79
N LEU A 345 7.02 4.20 7.26
CA LEU A 345 5.98 4.92 8.01
C LEU A 345 6.37 5.10 9.48
N GLY A 346 6.13 6.29 10.01
CA GLY A 346 6.30 6.64 11.41
C GLY A 346 5.11 7.42 11.94
N ASP A 347 4.98 7.47 13.26
CA ASP A 347 3.98 8.31 13.92
C ASP A 347 4.35 9.80 13.81
N ILE A 348 3.32 10.63 13.71
CA ILE A 348 3.45 12.08 13.63
C ILE A 348 4.04 12.62 14.93
N ARG A 349 5.13 13.38 14.82
CA ARG A 349 5.63 14.24 15.89
C ARG A 349 5.16 15.67 15.60
N PRO A 350 4.10 16.16 16.25
CA PRO A 350 3.63 17.52 16.02
C PRO A 350 4.61 18.52 16.63
N ASP A 351 4.86 19.61 15.92
CA ASP A 351 5.65 20.73 16.46
C ASP A 351 4.74 21.62 17.31
N GLN A 352 4.65 21.32 18.61
CA GLN A 352 3.80 22.08 19.53
C GLN A 352 4.30 23.50 19.79
N ASP A 353 5.58 23.75 19.53
CA ASP A 353 6.22 25.06 19.71
C ASP A 353 6.19 25.90 18.43
N ALA A 354 5.77 25.36 17.29
CA ALA A 354 5.65 26.11 16.03
C ALA A 354 4.87 27.42 16.22
N PHE A 355 3.75 27.36 16.96
CA PHE A 355 2.92 28.54 17.23
C PHE A 355 3.56 29.54 18.22
N LYS A 356 4.49 29.10 19.08
CA LYS A 356 5.24 29.97 20.01
C LYS A 356 6.15 30.92 19.22
N TYR A 357 6.84 30.39 18.22
CA TYR A 357 7.81 31.12 17.39
C TYR A 357 7.18 31.93 16.24
N LEU A 358 5.87 31.83 16.05
CA LEU A 358 5.16 32.67 15.09
C LEU A 358 5.08 34.10 15.63
N VAL A 359 5.79 35.09 15.08
CA VAL A 359 5.69 36.49 15.53
C VAL A 359 4.46 37.13 14.89
N LEU A 360 3.44 37.40 15.71
CA LEU A 360 2.16 37.99 15.30
C LEU A 360 1.59 38.84 16.42
N ASP A 361 0.69 39.74 16.02
CA ASP A 361 -0.17 40.49 16.93
C ASP A 361 -0.85 39.53 17.93
N PRO A 362 -0.76 39.79 19.25
CA PRO A 362 -1.35 38.93 20.27
C PRO A 362 -2.85 38.67 20.08
N GLU A 363 -3.61 39.63 19.57
CA GLU A 363 -5.05 39.47 19.31
C GLU A 363 -5.31 38.49 18.18
N ILE A 364 -4.51 38.56 17.11
CA ILE A 364 -4.56 37.63 15.98
C ILE A 364 -4.19 36.22 16.47
N LYS A 365 -3.13 36.08 17.26
CA LYS A 365 -2.74 34.79 17.85
C LYS A 365 -3.86 34.20 18.70
N LEU A 366 -4.48 35.01 19.55
CA LEU A 366 -5.56 34.56 20.42
C LEU A 366 -6.76 34.11 19.60
N THR A 367 -7.14 34.87 18.56
CA THR A 367 -8.24 34.55 17.65
C THR A 367 -7.99 33.21 16.96
N VAL A 368 -6.82 33.03 16.35
CA VAL A 368 -6.44 31.80 15.66
C VAL A 368 -6.41 30.61 16.64
N LYS A 369 -5.82 30.77 17.83
CA LYS A 369 -5.82 29.72 18.87
C LYS A 369 -7.23 29.35 19.35
N ALA A 370 -8.07 30.35 19.63
CA ALA A 370 -9.42 30.12 20.14
C ALA A 370 -10.32 29.42 19.10
N MET A 371 -10.16 29.77 17.82
CA MET A 371 -10.92 29.13 16.76
C MET A 371 -10.41 27.72 16.49
N ILE A 372 -9.10 27.49 16.43
CA ILE A 372 -8.53 26.18 16.10
C ILE A 372 -8.60 25.20 17.28
N GLY A 373 -8.44 25.68 18.52
CA GLY A 373 -8.45 24.84 19.71
C GLY A 373 -9.74 24.04 19.87
N LYS A 374 -10.87 24.54 19.36
CA LYS A 374 -12.15 23.81 19.31
C LYS A 374 -12.15 22.62 18.35
N PHE A 375 -11.19 22.56 17.45
CA PHE A 375 -11.13 21.56 16.37
C PHE A 375 -9.87 20.68 16.40
N ALA A 376 -9.07 20.79 17.47
CA ALA A 376 -7.90 19.94 17.66
C ALA A 376 -8.30 18.45 17.71
N SER A 377 -7.51 17.59 17.06
CA SER A 377 -7.72 16.13 17.18
C SER A 377 -7.23 15.67 18.56
N LEU A 378 -8.16 15.18 19.39
CA LEU A 378 -7.87 14.74 20.76
C LEU A 378 -7.13 13.39 20.79
N ASP A 379 -7.43 12.50 19.83
CA ASP A 379 -6.94 11.11 19.84
C ASP A 379 -6.00 10.74 18.67
N GLY A 380 -5.56 11.73 17.88
CA GLY A 380 -4.70 11.52 16.71
C GLY A 380 -5.37 10.75 15.55
N LYS A 381 -6.63 10.33 15.71
CA LYS A 381 -7.46 9.78 14.64
C LYS A 381 -7.86 10.91 13.68
N LEU A 382 -7.73 10.66 12.38
CA LEU A 382 -8.33 11.52 11.37
C LEU A 382 -9.82 11.23 11.33
N ALA A 383 -10.61 12.29 11.39
CA ALA A 383 -12.04 12.27 11.17
C ALA A 383 -12.43 13.57 10.48
N PRO A 384 -13.50 13.57 9.66
CA PRO A 384 -14.09 14.81 9.16
C PRO A 384 -14.37 15.80 10.31
N TRP A 385 -14.40 17.09 10.00
CA TRP A 385 -14.63 18.12 11.01
C TRP A 385 -16.02 17.91 11.67
N PRO A 386 -16.15 18.02 13.01
CA PRO A 386 -17.43 17.83 13.69
C PRO A 386 -18.48 18.81 13.15
N SER A 387 -19.65 18.29 12.76
CA SER A 387 -20.77 19.13 12.32
C SER A 387 -21.44 19.80 13.53
N ASP A 388 -21.40 21.13 13.61
CA ASP A 388 -22.23 21.87 14.57
C ASP A 388 -23.72 21.79 14.15
N PHE A 389 -24.59 21.88 15.16
CA PHE A 389 -26.01 21.47 15.24
C PHE A 389 -27.03 21.88 14.13
N VAL A 390 -26.65 22.53 13.02
CA VAL A 390 -27.57 22.97 11.96
C VAL A 390 -27.19 22.36 10.61
N LYS A 391 -27.98 21.38 10.15
CA LYS A 391 -27.81 20.75 8.82
C LYS A 391 -27.78 21.80 7.70
N ASN A 392 -26.68 21.84 6.95
CA ASN A 392 -26.52 22.51 5.64
C ASN A 392 -26.31 24.05 5.62
N LYS A 393 -25.96 24.71 6.74
CA LYS A 393 -25.47 26.11 6.71
C LYS A 393 -24.39 26.37 7.76
N GLY A 394 -23.24 26.91 7.34
CA GLY A 394 -22.23 27.49 8.24
C GLY A 394 -21.21 26.51 8.86
N GLU A 395 -21.01 25.34 8.26
CA GLU A 395 -20.12 24.28 8.80
C GLU A 395 -18.62 24.53 8.49
N GLY A 396 -18.30 25.34 7.48
CA GLY A 396 -16.93 25.71 7.12
C GLY A 396 -16.42 26.94 7.90
N ARG A 397 -15.13 26.95 8.26
CA ARG A 397 -14.44 28.13 8.81
C ARG A 397 -13.46 28.64 7.78
N ILE A 398 -13.82 29.75 7.13
CA ILE A 398 -13.01 30.39 6.09
C ILE A 398 -12.30 31.60 6.68
N PHE A 399 -10.97 31.54 6.68
CA PHE A 399 -10.06 32.59 7.11
C PHE A 399 -9.46 33.27 5.89
N LEU A 400 -9.56 34.60 5.81
CA LEU A 400 -8.82 35.40 4.85
C LEU A 400 -7.62 36.04 5.55
N LEU A 401 -6.42 35.64 5.15
CA LEU A 401 -5.15 36.19 5.59
C LEU A 401 -4.69 37.21 4.53
N HIS A 402 -4.64 38.50 4.85
CA HIS A 402 -4.28 39.52 3.88
C HIS A 402 -3.24 40.50 4.41
N GLY A 403 -2.34 40.94 3.54
CA GLY A 403 -1.25 41.86 3.90
C GLY A 403 -0.07 41.77 2.93
N SER A 404 0.97 42.56 3.16
CA SER A 404 2.17 42.56 2.30
C SER A 404 2.81 41.16 2.18
N PRO A 405 3.54 40.84 1.09
CA PRO A 405 4.30 39.60 0.99
C PRO A 405 5.30 39.44 2.14
N GLY A 406 5.57 38.19 2.58
CA GLY A 406 6.60 37.89 3.59
C GLY A 406 6.24 38.18 5.06
N VAL A 407 4.99 38.54 5.37
CA VAL A 407 4.55 38.87 6.75
C VAL A 407 4.04 37.67 7.57
N GLY A 408 4.24 36.43 7.10
CA GLY A 408 3.89 35.21 7.86
C GLY A 408 2.46 34.68 7.67
N LYS A 409 1.77 35.05 6.58
CA LYS A 409 0.41 34.54 6.26
C LYS A 409 0.37 33.02 6.15
N THR A 410 1.14 32.44 5.21
CA THR A 410 1.27 30.99 5.00
C THR A 410 1.71 30.26 6.27
N CYS A 411 2.72 30.82 6.97
CA CYS A 411 3.23 30.27 8.23
C CYS A 411 2.15 30.20 9.33
N THR A 412 1.18 31.12 9.33
CA THR A 412 0.06 31.06 10.29
C THR A 412 -0.79 29.81 10.06
N ALA A 413 -1.11 29.46 8.81
CA ALA A 413 -1.87 28.27 8.47
C ALA A 413 -1.10 26.97 8.78
N GLU A 414 0.22 26.97 8.60
CA GLU A 414 1.10 25.86 8.99
C GLU A 414 1.11 25.62 10.50
N CYS A 415 1.35 26.68 11.28
CA CYS A 415 1.34 26.61 12.74
C CYS A 415 -0.04 26.23 13.28
N ALA A 416 -1.11 26.70 12.61
CA ALA A 416 -2.49 26.34 12.88
C ALA A 416 -2.74 24.83 12.75
N ALA A 417 -2.29 24.21 11.65
CA ALA A 417 -2.45 22.78 11.42
C ALA A 417 -1.67 21.93 12.44
N GLU A 418 -0.43 22.32 12.73
CA GLU A 418 0.41 21.64 13.74
C GLU A 418 -0.19 21.74 15.15
N LEU A 419 -0.68 22.93 15.54
CA LEU A 419 -1.38 23.13 16.82
C LEU A 419 -2.67 22.29 16.91
N ALA A 420 -3.40 22.16 15.79
CA ALA A 420 -4.61 21.35 15.71
C ALA A 420 -4.32 19.84 15.67
N ARG A 421 -3.05 19.44 15.45
CA ARG A 421 -2.65 18.06 15.09
C ARG A 421 -3.44 17.52 13.90
N ARG A 422 -3.66 18.38 12.89
CA ARG A 422 -4.37 18.05 11.65
C ARG A 422 -3.41 18.17 10.46
N PRO A 423 -3.64 17.40 9.38
CA PRO A 423 -2.86 17.57 8.16
C PRO A 423 -3.07 18.97 7.58
N LEU A 424 -2.03 19.51 6.94
CA LEU A 424 -2.13 20.70 6.09
C LEU A 424 -2.16 20.26 4.62
N LEU A 425 -3.24 20.59 3.91
CA LEU A 425 -3.33 20.50 2.47
C LEU A 425 -3.12 21.90 1.87
N ALA A 426 -1.86 22.23 1.61
CA ALA A 426 -1.47 23.50 1.00
C ALA A 426 -1.51 23.40 -0.53
N LEU A 427 -2.35 24.23 -1.15
CA LEU A 427 -2.57 24.30 -2.59
C LEU A 427 -2.10 25.65 -3.10
N THR A 428 -1.47 25.64 -4.27
CA THR A 428 -1.05 26.86 -4.97
C THR A 428 -1.85 27.05 -6.26
N SER A 429 -1.67 28.20 -6.91
CA SER A 429 -2.31 28.48 -8.18
C SER A 429 -1.95 27.48 -9.30
N GLY A 430 -0.81 26.78 -9.18
CA GLY A 430 -0.40 25.72 -10.10
C GLY A 430 -1.24 24.44 -9.97
N ASP A 431 -1.78 24.16 -8.79
CA ASP A 431 -2.63 22.98 -8.55
C ASP A 431 -4.04 23.16 -9.13
N ILE A 432 -4.50 24.41 -9.22
CA ILE A 432 -5.85 24.81 -9.68
C ILE A 432 -5.69 25.76 -10.90
N SER A 433 -4.93 25.35 -11.91
CA SER A 433 -4.49 26.23 -13.00
C SER A 433 -5.61 27.06 -13.65
N THR A 434 -5.42 28.37 -13.74
CA THR A 434 -6.36 29.31 -14.40
C THR A 434 -6.37 29.23 -15.92
N SER A 435 -5.39 28.55 -16.53
CA SER A 435 -5.35 28.32 -17.98
C SER A 435 -6.30 27.21 -18.44
N MET A 436 -6.93 26.50 -17.50
CA MET A 436 -7.88 25.42 -17.79
C MET A 436 -9.28 25.98 -18.06
N VAL A 437 -10.08 25.20 -18.79
CA VAL A 437 -11.52 25.46 -18.95
C VAL A 437 -12.19 25.48 -17.57
N PRO A 438 -13.15 26.39 -17.28
CA PRO A 438 -13.76 26.54 -15.95
C PRO A 438 -14.25 25.23 -15.31
N SER A 439 -14.77 24.28 -16.10
CA SER A 439 -15.21 22.97 -15.61
C SER A 439 -14.09 22.12 -15.00
N ALA A 440 -12.86 22.23 -15.50
CA ALA A 440 -11.72 21.51 -14.95
C ALA A 440 -11.16 22.19 -13.70
N VAL A 441 -11.21 23.52 -13.64
CA VAL A 441 -10.91 24.27 -12.40
C VAL A 441 -11.87 23.87 -11.29
N GLU A 442 -13.18 23.81 -11.59
CA GLU A 442 -14.19 23.32 -10.66
C GLU A 442 -13.91 21.86 -10.24
N GLY A 443 -13.56 21.00 -11.18
CA GLY A 443 -13.21 19.60 -10.90
C GLY A 443 -12.01 19.45 -9.97
N ALA A 444 -10.94 20.23 -10.20
CA ALA A 444 -9.76 20.23 -9.35
C ALA A 444 -10.03 20.80 -7.96
N LEU A 445 -10.75 21.93 -7.87
CA LEU A 445 -11.12 22.55 -6.60
C LEU A 445 -12.00 21.60 -5.77
N ASN A 446 -13.03 21.00 -6.37
CA ASN A 446 -13.88 20.02 -5.71
C ASN A 446 -13.08 18.78 -5.26
N TYR A 447 -12.16 18.29 -6.08
CA TYR A 447 -11.30 17.16 -5.73
C TYR A 447 -10.49 17.43 -4.45
N PHE A 448 -9.80 18.57 -4.38
CA PHE A 448 -8.97 18.88 -3.21
C PHE A 448 -9.78 19.27 -1.98
N LEU A 449 -10.91 19.97 -2.13
CA LEU A 449 -11.79 20.28 -1.01
C LEU A 449 -12.41 19.01 -0.42
N ASN A 450 -12.84 18.05 -1.25
CA ASN A 450 -13.31 16.75 -0.78
C ASN A 450 -12.23 15.96 -0.03
N LEU A 451 -10.98 16.01 -0.50
CA LEU A 451 -9.85 15.44 0.25
C LEU A 451 -9.64 16.16 1.58
N GLY A 452 -9.74 17.49 1.60
CA GLY A 452 -9.67 18.30 2.81
C GLY A 452 -10.70 17.87 3.86
N GLU A 453 -11.95 17.68 3.44
CA GLU A 453 -13.04 17.18 4.30
C GLU A 453 -12.78 15.75 4.77
N ARG A 454 -12.47 14.82 3.85
CA ARG A 454 -12.21 13.40 4.16
C ARG A 454 -11.08 13.22 5.18
N PHE A 455 -10.01 14.00 5.02
CA PHE A 455 -8.86 13.95 5.90
C PHE A 455 -9.04 14.77 7.18
N GLY A 456 -10.11 15.58 7.28
CA GLY A 456 -10.23 16.60 8.31
C GLY A 456 -8.99 17.51 8.33
N ALA A 457 -8.47 17.83 7.15
CA ALA A 457 -7.27 18.64 6.97
C ALA A 457 -7.61 20.12 7.01
N VAL A 458 -6.64 20.92 7.47
CA VAL A 458 -6.63 22.36 7.21
C VAL A 458 -6.25 22.53 5.75
N VAL A 459 -7.12 23.15 4.96
CA VAL A 459 -6.83 23.47 3.57
C VAL A 459 -6.32 24.89 3.50
N LEU A 460 -5.24 25.11 2.75
CA LEU A 460 -4.68 26.43 2.48
C LEU A 460 -4.69 26.65 0.97
N LEU A 461 -5.36 27.71 0.51
CA LEU A 461 -5.19 28.24 -0.84
C LEU A 461 -4.24 29.43 -0.75
N ASP A 462 -2.99 29.19 -1.12
CA ASP A 462 -1.96 30.23 -1.13
C ASP A 462 -2.06 31.06 -2.42
N GLU A 463 -1.90 32.38 -2.30
CA GLU A 463 -2.01 33.35 -3.38
C GLU A 463 -3.35 33.26 -4.12
N ALA A 464 -4.43 33.27 -3.35
CA ALA A 464 -5.79 33.15 -3.87
C ALA A 464 -6.26 34.41 -4.63
N ASP A 465 -5.48 35.50 -4.66
CA ASP A 465 -5.84 36.75 -5.36
C ASP A 465 -6.12 36.54 -6.86
N VAL A 466 -5.45 35.58 -7.48
CA VAL A 466 -5.70 35.15 -8.87
C VAL A 466 -7.17 34.74 -9.10
N TYR A 467 -7.82 34.11 -8.11
CA TYR A 467 -9.20 33.63 -8.20
C TYR A 467 -10.22 34.60 -7.57
N LEU A 468 -9.77 35.42 -6.63
CA LEU A 468 -10.65 36.26 -5.81
C LEU A 468 -10.77 37.71 -6.33
N GLU A 469 -10.01 38.12 -7.35
CA GLU A 469 -10.10 39.51 -7.84
C GLU A 469 -11.39 39.80 -8.63
N GLN A 470 -11.86 41.04 -8.51
CA GLN A 470 -13.14 41.59 -8.96
C GLN A 470 -13.55 41.17 -10.38
N ARG A 471 -14.85 40.89 -10.50
CA ARG A 471 -15.51 40.66 -11.79
C ARG A 471 -15.39 41.87 -12.71
N ARG A 472 -15.17 41.62 -14.00
CA ARG A 472 -15.10 42.66 -15.04
C ARG A 472 -16.16 42.38 -16.10
N ALA A 473 -16.86 43.42 -16.56
CA ALA A 473 -18.01 43.26 -17.48
C ALA A 473 -17.66 42.53 -18.79
N ARG A 474 -16.40 42.62 -19.25
CA ARG A 474 -15.93 42.01 -20.50
C ARG A 474 -15.19 40.69 -20.32
N ASP A 475 -14.99 40.22 -19.08
CA ASP A 475 -14.20 39.03 -18.79
C ASP A 475 -15.08 37.88 -18.29
N LEU A 476 -15.75 37.21 -19.25
CA LEU A 476 -16.66 36.10 -18.97
C LEU A 476 -15.95 34.91 -18.31
N GLN A 477 -14.69 34.64 -18.68
CA GLN A 477 -13.92 33.54 -18.12
C GLN A 477 -13.64 33.78 -16.64
N ARG A 478 -13.16 34.98 -16.30
CA ARG A 478 -12.91 35.37 -14.90
C ARG A 478 -14.18 35.37 -14.07
N ASN A 479 -15.28 35.90 -14.60
CA ASN A 479 -16.56 35.90 -13.89
C ASN A 479 -17.06 34.47 -13.63
N GLY A 480 -16.79 33.54 -14.54
CA GLY A 480 -17.01 32.11 -14.34
C GLY A 480 -16.17 31.53 -13.20
N LEU A 481 -14.87 31.83 -13.15
CA LEU A 481 -13.97 31.38 -12.08
C LEU A 481 -14.40 31.90 -10.71
N VAL A 482 -14.71 33.20 -10.62
CA VAL A 482 -15.23 33.81 -9.37
C VAL A 482 -16.50 33.10 -8.90
N SER A 483 -17.41 32.80 -9.83
CA SER A 483 -18.65 32.09 -9.51
C SER A 483 -18.42 30.66 -9.02
N ILE A 484 -17.45 29.94 -9.61
CA ILE A 484 -17.05 28.60 -9.15
C ILE A 484 -16.51 28.65 -7.73
N PHE A 485 -15.62 29.59 -7.43
CA PHE A 485 -15.04 29.74 -6.09
C PHE A 485 -16.09 30.14 -5.06
N LEU A 486 -16.97 31.11 -5.35
CA LEU A 486 -18.05 31.50 -4.44
C LEU A 486 -18.94 30.30 -4.06
N ARG A 487 -19.27 29.44 -5.03
CA ARG A 487 -20.05 28.23 -4.79
C ARG A 487 -19.26 27.20 -3.98
N ALA A 488 -18.01 26.94 -4.34
CA ALA A 488 -17.17 25.97 -3.61
C ALA A 488 -16.99 26.37 -2.14
N LEU A 489 -16.74 27.66 -1.86
CA LEU A 489 -16.60 28.20 -0.51
C LEU A 489 -17.91 28.13 0.29
N GLU A 490 -19.06 28.27 -0.36
CA GLU A 490 -20.37 28.22 0.30
C GLU A 490 -20.72 26.82 0.82
N TYR A 491 -20.32 25.77 0.09
CA TYR A 491 -20.60 24.38 0.45
C TYR A 491 -19.46 23.68 1.19
N TYR A 492 -18.27 24.30 1.29
CA TYR A 492 -17.12 23.65 1.91
C TYR A 492 -17.31 23.44 3.42
N ARG A 493 -17.06 22.20 3.87
CA ARG A 493 -17.19 21.75 5.26
C ARG A 493 -15.81 21.46 5.84
N GLY A 494 -15.16 22.48 6.37
CA GLY A 494 -13.88 22.34 7.07
C GLY A 494 -13.19 23.67 7.33
N VAL A 495 -11.91 23.59 7.70
CA VAL A 495 -11.07 24.78 7.92
C VAL A 495 -10.33 25.12 6.64
N LEU A 496 -10.56 26.33 6.14
CA LEU A 496 -9.94 26.86 4.93
C LEU A 496 -9.24 28.19 5.22
N PHE A 497 -7.96 28.26 4.90
CA PHE A 497 -7.20 29.51 4.87
C PHE A 497 -7.02 29.96 3.42
N LEU A 498 -7.32 31.23 3.16
CA LEU A 498 -7.06 31.92 1.91
C LEU A 498 -5.99 32.97 2.18
N THR A 499 -4.91 33.01 1.42
CA THR A 499 -3.95 34.12 1.50
C THR A 499 -4.10 35.05 0.31
N THR A 500 -3.93 36.35 0.53
CA THR A 500 -3.91 37.35 -0.55
C THR A 500 -2.91 38.46 -0.26
N ASN A 501 -2.25 38.93 -1.31
CA ASN A 501 -1.41 40.14 -1.28
C ASN A 501 -2.17 41.38 -1.79
N ARG A 502 -3.36 41.21 -2.38
CA ARG A 502 -4.09 42.25 -3.12
C ARG A 502 -5.53 42.38 -2.63
N VAL A 503 -5.71 42.78 -1.37
CA VAL A 503 -7.06 42.89 -0.77
C VAL A 503 -7.93 43.98 -1.44
N GLU A 504 -7.31 45.00 -2.06
CA GLU A 504 -8.06 46.08 -2.73
C GLU A 504 -8.75 45.62 -4.02
N ALA A 505 -8.21 44.60 -4.68
CA ALA A 505 -8.76 44.06 -5.92
C ALA A 505 -9.82 42.98 -5.68
N PHE A 506 -10.23 42.76 -4.43
CA PHE A 506 -11.08 41.66 -3.99
C PHE A 506 -12.55 41.84 -4.40
N ASP A 507 -13.21 40.77 -4.86
CA ASP A 507 -14.66 40.81 -5.14
C ASP A 507 -15.46 40.78 -3.83
N ASP A 508 -16.28 41.81 -3.60
CA ASP A 508 -17.09 41.97 -2.39
C ASP A 508 -18.02 40.78 -2.11
N ALA A 509 -18.37 39.98 -3.13
CA ALA A 509 -19.20 38.80 -2.95
C ALA A 509 -18.56 37.74 -2.02
N PHE A 510 -17.24 37.69 -1.91
CA PHE A 510 -16.53 36.77 -1.02
C PHE A 510 -16.63 37.16 0.45
N THR A 511 -16.84 38.44 0.76
CA THR A 511 -16.97 38.94 2.15
C THR A 511 -18.07 38.21 2.91
N SER A 512 -19.17 37.86 2.24
CA SER A 512 -20.30 37.11 2.82
C SER A 512 -19.97 35.66 3.20
N ARG A 513 -18.84 35.11 2.75
CA ARG A 513 -18.41 33.71 2.97
C ARG A 513 -17.17 33.61 3.87
N ILE A 514 -16.49 34.73 4.10
CA ILE A 514 -15.34 34.82 5.01
C ILE A 514 -15.85 34.99 6.44
N HIS A 515 -15.38 34.13 7.32
CA HIS A 515 -15.76 34.16 8.74
C HIS A 515 -14.81 35.04 9.54
N VAL A 516 -13.53 35.03 9.17
CA VAL A 516 -12.49 35.83 9.83
C VAL A 516 -11.59 36.40 8.76
N ALA A 517 -11.45 37.73 8.74
CA ALA A 517 -10.43 38.42 7.96
C ALA A 517 -9.34 38.91 8.91
N LEU A 518 -8.12 38.45 8.71
CA LEU A 518 -6.94 38.82 9.50
C LEU A 518 -6.03 39.70 8.67
N HIS A 519 -5.87 40.95 9.11
CA HIS A 519 -4.98 41.91 8.48
C HIS A 519 -3.56 41.85 9.05
N TYR A 520 -2.59 41.58 8.20
CA TYR A 520 -1.19 41.51 8.55
C TYR A 520 -0.49 42.82 8.18
N LYS A 521 -0.12 43.58 9.22
CA LYS A 521 0.69 44.79 9.09
C LYS A 521 2.11 44.43 8.62
N ARG A 522 2.82 45.42 8.05
CA ARG A 522 4.25 45.26 7.74
C ARG A 522 5.03 45.05 9.03
N LEU A 523 6.00 44.14 8.99
CA LEU A 523 6.87 43.84 10.13
C LEU A 523 7.78 45.04 10.43
N GLY A 524 7.74 45.51 11.67
CA GLY A 524 8.65 46.56 12.16
C GLY A 524 10.08 46.07 12.33
N GLU A 525 10.97 46.95 12.79
CA GLU A 525 12.33 46.55 13.17
C GLU A 525 12.33 45.59 14.37
N GLU A 526 11.51 45.87 15.38
CA GLU A 526 11.38 45.00 16.55
C GLU A 526 10.85 43.60 16.19
N ASP A 527 9.83 43.50 15.34
CA ASP A 527 9.27 42.21 14.92
C ASP A 527 10.31 41.37 14.18
N ARG A 528 11.06 42.00 13.27
CA ARG A 528 12.15 41.34 12.53
C ARG A 528 13.26 40.87 13.47
N SER A 529 13.64 41.71 14.45
CA SER A 529 14.62 41.35 15.47
C SER A 529 14.17 40.11 16.27
N LYS A 530 12.90 40.07 16.71
CA LYS A 530 12.31 38.91 17.41
C LYS A 530 12.33 37.65 16.54
N ILE A 531 11.95 37.75 15.26
CA ILE A 531 11.98 36.63 14.30
C ILE A 531 13.38 36.06 14.19
N TRP A 532 14.41 36.90 14.05
CA TRP A 532 15.80 36.46 13.96
C TRP A 532 16.26 35.79 15.25
N GLN A 533 16.01 36.39 16.42
CA GLN A 533 16.35 35.81 17.72
C GLN A 533 15.72 34.42 17.90
N GLN A 534 14.43 34.29 17.62
CA GLN A 534 13.69 33.02 17.71
C GLN A 534 14.23 31.95 16.75
N ASN A 535 14.59 32.33 15.52
CA ASN A 535 15.22 31.39 14.58
C ASN A 535 16.60 30.93 15.07
N PHE A 536 17.42 31.82 15.66
CA PHE A 536 18.71 31.43 16.23
C PHE A 536 18.56 30.51 17.45
N GLU A 537 17.58 30.77 18.31
CA GLU A 537 17.24 29.89 19.44
C GLU A 537 16.84 28.49 18.94
N ARG A 538 15.92 28.42 17.98
CA ARG A 538 15.47 27.15 17.38
C ARG A 538 16.63 26.37 16.74
N LEU A 539 17.56 27.05 16.06
CA LEU A 539 18.77 26.42 15.49
C LEU A 539 19.71 25.87 16.57
N ARG A 540 19.86 26.58 17.71
CA ARG A 540 20.68 26.10 18.83
C ARG A 540 20.05 24.88 19.50
N GLU A 541 18.73 24.87 19.67
CA GLU A 541 17.98 23.73 20.20
C GLU A 541 18.10 22.50 19.30
N LEU A 542 17.98 22.68 17.97
CA LEU A 542 18.15 21.61 16.99
C LEU A 542 19.60 21.11 16.88
N GLY A 543 20.59 22.00 17.04
CA GLY A 543 22.02 21.65 17.01
C GLY A 543 22.56 21.05 18.31
N GLY A 544 21.92 21.34 19.46
CA GLY A 544 22.34 20.86 20.78
C GLY A 544 21.98 19.40 21.10
N GLY A 545 21.06 18.79 20.35
CA GLY A 545 20.61 17.40 20.55
C GLY A 545 21.52 16.32 19.95
N GLY A 546 22.61 16.68 19.28
CA GLY A 546 23.51 15.74 18.58
C GLY A 546 24.85 15.44 19.26
N GLY A 547 25.12 16.01 20.44
CA GLY A 547 26.45 15.95 21.08
C GLY A 547 26.48 15.18 22.40
N GLY A 548 26.19 13.87 22.38
CA GLY A 548 26.18 13.07 23.60
C GLY A 548 26.15 11.56 23.38
N GLY A 549 27.18 11.00 22.75
CA GLY A 549 27.37 9.54 22.69
C GLY A 549 28.34 9.10 21.61
N GLY A 550 29.61 8.93 21.97
CA GLY A 550 30.61 8.31 21.09
C GLY A 550 32.01 8.91 21.18
N GLY A 551 32.59 9.01 22.38
CA GLY A 551 34.03 9.12 22.51
C GLY A 551 34.67 7.77 22.18
N GLY A 552 35.52 7.71 21.14
CA GLY A 552 36.30 6.51 20.85
C GLY A 552 36.95 6.46 19.46
N GLY A 553 38.05 7.21 19.27
CA GLY A 553 39.24 6.70 18.55
C GLY A 553 39.37 6.89 17.03
N GLY A 554 40.41 7.64 16.64
CA GLY A 554 41.12 7.59 15.34
C GLY A 554 40.47 8.40 14.21
N GLY A 555 41.12 9.31 13.49
CA GLY A 555 42.53 9.64 13.31
C GLY A 555 42.71 10.18 11.88
N GLY A 556 43.15 11.43 11.73
CA GLY A 556 43.95 11.91 10.59
C GLY A 556 43.26 12.28 9.25
N GLY A 557 43.51 13.52 8.81
CA GLY A 557 43.40 14.01 7.41
C GLY A 557 42.13 14.83 7.16
N GLY A 558 42.14 16.16 7.00
CA GLY A 558 43.13 17.03 6.36
C GLY A 558 42.69 17.33 4.92
N GLY A 559 41.88 18.37 4.72
CA GLY A 559 41.46 18.79 3.37
C GLY A 559 40.41 19.90 3.39
N GLY A 560 40.87 21.15 3.52
CA GLY A 560 40.01 22.33 3.42
C GLY A 560 39.56 22.61 1.99
N PHE A 561 38.36 23.18 1.84
CA PHE A 561 37.99 23.88 0.62
C PHE A 561 37.31 25.21 0.95
N LYS A 562 37.87 26.25 0.35
CA LYS A 562 37.53 27.67 0.46
C LYS A 562 36.19 27.98 -0.18
N GLY A 563 35.55 29.03 0.36
CA GLY A 563 34.37 29.65 -0.19
C GLY A 563 34.57 30.29 -1.57
N GLY A 564 33.44 30.50 -2.23
CA GLY A 564 33.32 31.19 -3.50
C GLY A 564 31.92 31.75 -3.63
N THR A 565 31.73 32.96 -3.11
CA THR A 565 30.65 33.88 -3.47
C THR A 565 30.63 34.13 -4.98
N LYS A 566 29.45 34.03 -5.58
CA LYS A 566 28.85 35.05 -6.45
C LYS A 566 27.35 34.84 -6.56
#